data_AF-A0A950Y0R3-F1
#
_entry.id   AF-A0A950Y0R3-F1
#
_cell.length_a   1.000
_cell.length_b   1.000
_cell.length_c   1.000
_cell.angle_alpha   90.00
_cell.angle_beta   90.00
_cell.angle_gamma   90.00
#
_symmetry.space_group_name_H-M   'P 1'
#
loop_
_entity.id
_entity.type
_entity.pdbx_description
1 polymer ?
#
loop_
_entity_poly.entity_id
_entity_poly.type
_entity_poly.pdbx_seq_one_letter_code
_entity_poly.pdbx_strand_id
1 'polypeptide(L)'
;MERSIAIVTALNPYIGYAKATEIAQEALHSGRAVRELVLERKLMSPEQLALVLRPESLTSPVVPAGVSSQEKTVAIKDSGGPTLSEWQKVLG
;
A
#
# COMPACT_ATOMS: atom_id res chain seq x y z
N MET A 1 11.08 -17.15 -4.56
CA MET A 1 9.96 -16.24 -4.85
C MET A 1 9.30 -15.67 -3.58
N GLU A 2 9.18 -16.43 -2.49
CA GLU A 2 8.47 -16.00 -1.26
C GLU A 2 9.04 -14.73 -0.60
N ARG A 3 10.37 -14.53 -0.66
CA ARG A 3 11.01 -13.32 -0.10
C ARG A 3 10.50 -12.02 -0.73
N SER A 4 10.24 -12.00 -2.03
CA SER A 4 9.83 -10.76 -2.72
C SER A 4 8.44 -10.30 -2.29
N ILE A 5 7.50 -11.23 -2.09
CA ILE A 5 6.13 -10.91 -1.69
C ILE A 5 6.09 -10.38 -0.24
N ALA A 6 6.83 -11.01 0.66
CA ALA A 6 6.94 -10.55 2.05
C ALA A 6 7.57 -9.14 2.13
N ILE A 7 8.61 -8.88 1.34
CA ILE A 7 9.26 -7.57 1.26
C ILE A 7 8.29 -6.51 0.74
N VAL A 8 7.63 -6.76 -0.39
CA VAL A 8 6.69 -5.81 -1.00
C VAL A 8 5.55 -5.47 -0.04
N THR A 9 5.02 -6.48 0.64
CA THR A 9 3.95 -6.31 1.62
C THR A 9 4.39 -5.45 2.80
N ALA A 10 5.62 -5.67 3.30
CA ALA A 10 6.20 -4.85 4.37
C ALA A 10 6.47 -3.40 3.94
N LEU A 11 6.67 -3.15 2.64
CA LEU A 11 6.90 -1.81 2.10
C LEU A 11 5.59 -1.01 1.87
N ASN A 12 4.44 -1.69 1.70
CA ASN A 12 3.15 -1.05 1.43
C ASN A 12 2.82 0.14 2.36
N PRO A 13 3.01 0.07 3.70
CA PRO A 13 2.70 1.19 4.60
C PRO A 13 3.63 2.39 4.43
N TYR A 14 4.83 2.20 3.86
CA TYR A 14 5.86 3.24 3.77
C TYR A 14 5.85 3.95 2.42
N ILE A 15 5.73 3.19 1.33
CA ILE A 15 5.80 3.73 -0.04
C ILE A 15 4.43 3.75 -0.75
N GLY A 16 3.42 3.14 -0.13
CA GLY A 16 2.07 2.99 -0.68
C GLY A 16 1.93 1.79 -1.61
N TYR A 17 0.70 1.27 -1.69
CA TYR A 17 0.36 0.07 -2.48
C TYR A 17 0.78 0.20 -3.95
N ALA A 18 0.44 1.31 -4.62
CA ALA A 18 0.72 1.48 -6.05
C ALA A 18 2.22 1.37 -6.40
N LYS A 19 3.08 2.04 -5.62
CA LYS A 19 4.54 2.00 -5.84
C LYS A 19 5.13 0.64 -5.50
N ALA A 20 4.64 0.01 -4.43
CA ALA A 20 5.09 -1.33 -4.05
C ALA A 20 4.71 -2.38 -5.10
N THR A 21 3.51 -2.30 -5.68
CA THR A 21 3.07 -3.15 -6.79
C THR A 21 3.92 -2.94 -8.04
N GLU A 22 4.23 -1.70 -8.41
CA GLU A 22 5.10 -1.39 -9.56
C GLU A 22 6.49 -2.02 -9.38
N ILE A 23 7.11 -1.82 -8.22
CA ILE A 23 8.41 -2.42 -7.86
C ILE A 23 8.34 -3.95 -7.93
N ALA A 24 7.26 -4.56 -7.44
CA ALA A 24 7.11 -6.01 -7.45
C ALA A 24 7.05 -6.58 -8.86
N GLN A 25 6.30 -5.92 -9.75
CA GLN A 25 6.21 -6.30 -11.16
C GLN A 25 7.55 -6.09 -11.86
N GLU A 26 8.22 -4.98 -11.62
CA GLU A 26 9.54 -4.71 -12.20
C GLU A 26 10.58 -5.73 -11.73
N ALA A 27 10.61 -6.07 -10.44
CA ALA A 27 11.49 -7.12 -9.91
C ALA A 27 11.22 -8.48 -10.56
N LEU A 28 9.95 -8.80 -10.80
CA LEU A 28 9.55 -10.05 -11.46
C LEU A 28 10.01 -10.09 -12.93
N HIS A 29 9.83 -9.00 -13.68
CA HIS A 29 10.17 -8.93 -15.09
C HIS A 29 11.67 -8.79 -15.35
N SER A 30 12.37 -8.01 -14.53
CA SER A 30 13.81 -7.76 -14.67
C SER A 30 14.69 -8.80 -13.98
N GLY A 31 14.11 -9.62 -13.09
CA GLY A 31 14.86 -10.54 -12.23
C GLY A 31 15.68 -9.85 -11.13
N ARG A 32 15.55 -8.52 -10.99
CA ARG A 32 16.28 -7.72 -10.01
C ARG A 32 15.66 -7.81 -8.62
N ALA A 33 16.46 -7.55 -7.59
CA ALA A 33 15.97 -7.56 -6.23
C ALA A 33 15.09 -6.33 -5.94
N VAL A 34 13.94 -6.55 -5.29
CA VAL A 34 13.04 -5.47 -4.82
C VAL A 34 13.80 -4.40 -4.02
N ARG A 35 14.77 -4.80 -3.20
CA ARG A 35 15.61 -3.87 -2.42
C ARG A 35 16.39 -2.90 -3.30
N GLU A 36 16.98 -3.38 -4.39
CA GLU A 36 17.77 -2.55 -5.29
C GLU A 36 16.89 -1.51 -5.97
N LEU A 37 15.73 -1.93 -6.48
CA LEU A 37 14.78 -1.05 -7.16
C LEU A 37 14.24 0.04 -6.23
N VAL A 38 13.99 -0.28 -4.97
CA VAL A 38 13.53 0.70 -3.95
C VAL A 38 14.60 1.77 -3.68
N LEU A 39 15.87 1.38 -3.58
CA LEU A 39 16.98 2.30 -3.35
C LEU A 39 17.29 3.14 -4.59
N GLU A 40 17.28 2.53 -5.77
CA GLU A 40 17.52 3.20 -7.04
C GLU A 40 16.47 4.28 -7.31
N ARG A 41 15.19 3.95 -7.06
CA ARG A 41 14.08 4.90 -7.17
C ARG A 41 13.98 5.87 -5.99
N LYS A 42 14.92 5.80 -5.03
CA LYS A 42 14.98 6.64 -3.82
C LYS A 42 13.66 6.68 -3.06
N LEU A 43 12.93 5.56 -3.04
CA LEU A 43 11.63 5.46 -2.38
C LEU A 43 11.79 5.38 -0.86
N MET A 44 12.93 4.89 -0.37
CA MET A 44 13.32 4.96 1.03
C MET A 44 14.84 4.95 1.17
N SER A 45 15.34 5.32 2.36
CA SER A 45 16.76 5.28 2.65
C SER A 45 17.25 3.84 2.92
N PRO A 46 18.55 3.54 2.72
CA PRO A 46 19.13 2.24 3.06
C PRO A 46 18.87 1.82 4.51
N GLU A 47 18.90 2.77 5.43
CA GLU A 47 18.71 2.56 6.87
C GLU A 47 17.25 2.19 7.17
N GLN A 48 16.29 2.89 6.57
CA GLN A 48 14.87 2.57 6.70
C GLN A 48 14.56 1.21 6.10
N LEU A 49 15.13 0.89 4.93
CA LEU A 49 14.95 -0.41 4.30
C LEU A 49 15.53 -1.53 5.16
N ALA A 50 16.69 -1.31 5.77
CA ALA A 50 17.29 -2.27 6.69
C ALA A 50 16.39 -2.53 7.91
N LEU A 51 15.79 -1.48 8.47
CA LEU A 51 14.86 -1.58 9.60
C LEU A 51 13.60 -2.38 9.24
N VAL A 52 12.97 -2.08 8.10
CA VAL A 52 11.75 -2.76 7.65
C VAL A 52 11.99 -4.24 7.35
N LEU A 53 13.20 -4.58 6.88
CA LEU A 53 13.58 -5.94 6.52
C LEU A 53 14.20 -6.74 7.66
N ARG A 54 14.19 -6.20 8.88
CA ARG A 54 14.58 -6.95 10.05
C ARG A 54 13.64 -8.15 10.26
N PRO A 55 14.17 -9.34 10.60
CA PRO A 55 13.35 -10.53 10.85
C PRO A 55 12.19 -10.27 11.82
N GLU A 56 12.43 -9.47 12.85
CA GLU A 56 11.47 -9.12 13.89
C GLU A 56 10.34 -8.20 13.36
N SER A 57 10.61 -7.42 12.31
CA SER A 57 9.62 -6.56 11.63
C SER A 57 8.78 -7.32 10.61
N LEU A 58 9.28 -8.46 10.13
CA LEU A 58 8.56 -9.34 9.19
C LEU A 58 7.65 -10.35 9.89
N THR A 59 7.86 -10.60 11.19
CA THR A 59 7.07 -11.54 12.00
C THR A 59 6.03 -10.87 12.89
N SER A 60 6.06 -9.56 13.03
CA SER A 60 5.05 -8.79 13.76
C SER A 60 4.19 -7.98 12.78
N PRO A 61 2.85 -8.06 12.82
CA PRO A 61 2.02 -7.18 12.03
C PRO A 61 2.29 -5.74 12.45
N VAL A 62 2.87 -4.96 11.54
CA VAL A 62 2.98 -3.51 11.70
C VAL A 62 1.56 -2.96 11.65
N VAL A 63 0.97 -2.71 12.81
CA VAL A 63 -0.23 -1.89 12.92
C VAL A 63 0.22 -0.47 12.62
N PRO A 64 -0.13 0.14 11.47
CA PRO A 64 0.30 1.50 11.19
C PRO A 64 -0.38 2.40 12.22
N ALA A 65 0.39 3.11 13.05
CA ALA A 65 -0.09 4.10 14.03
C ALA A 65 -0.66 5.38 13.36
N GLY A 66 -1.33 5.21 12.21
CA GLY A 66 -1.74 6.28 11.32
C GLY A 66 -2.69 5.86 10.20
N VAL A 67 -3.26 4.64 10.23
CA VAL A 67 -4.52 4.39 9.51
C VAL A 67 -5.67 5.08 10.26
N SER A 68 -5.63 6.43 10.23
CA SER A 68 -6.86 7.21 10.16
C SER A 68 -7.64 6.65 8.99
N SER A 69 -8.87 6.22 9.26
CA SER A 69 -9.93 6.02 8.30
C SER A 69 -9.87 7.12 7.24
N GLN A 70 -9.26 6.81 6.11
CA GLN A 70 -9.47 7.54 4.88
C GLN A 70 -9.96 6.48 3.90
N GLU A 71 -11.16 5.96 4.18
CA GLU A 71 -12.11 5.80 3.10
C GLU A 71 -12.07 7.11 2.33
N LYS A 72 -11.42 7.07 1.18
CA LYS A 72 -11.49 8.12 0.18
C LYS A 72 -12.98 8.26 -0.10
N THR A 73 -13.65 9.20 0.58
CA THR A 73 -14.91 9.76 0.14
C THR A 73 -14.65 10.25 -1.26
N VAL A 74 -14.99 9.42 -2.23
CA VAL A 74 -15.15 9.84 -3.61
C VAL A 74 -16.30 10.83 -3.54
N ALA A 75 -15.96 12.11 -3.45
CA ALA A 75 -16.85 13.18 -3.79
C ALA A 75 -17.17 13.03 -5.29
N ILE A 76 -18.11 12.15 -5.63
CA ILE A 76 -18.93 12.32 -6.83
C ILE A 76 -19.97 13.37 -6.44
N LYS A 77 -19.54 14.63 -6.41
CA LYS A 77 -20.44 15.73 -6.74
C LYS A 77 -20.59 15.67 -8.26
N ASP A 78 -21.81 15.81 -8.76
CA ASP A 78 -22.21 15.97 -10.17
C ASP A 78 -22.78 14.78 -10.94
N SER A 79 -23.54 13.89 -10.30
CA SER A 79 -24.64 13.22 -11.02
C SER A 79 -25.82 13.00 -10.08
N GLY A 80 -27.00 13.52 -10.47
CA GLY A 80 -28.20 13.62 -9.65
C GLY A 80 -28.87 12.29 -9.31
N GLY A 81 -28.16 11.43 -8.58
CA GLY A 81 -28.71 10.22 -7.98
C GLY A 81 -29.25 10.48 -6.57
N PRO A 82 -30.29 9.75 -6.14
CA PRO A 82 -30.87 9.93 -4.82
C PRO A 82 -29.90 9.55 -3.70
N THR A 83 -29.85 10.40 -2.70
CA THR A 83 -29.09 10.27 -1.45
C THR A 83 -29.61 9.15 -0.56
N LEU A 84 -28.81 8.73 0.43
CA LEU A 84 -29.13 7.64 1.35
C LEU A 84 -30.48 7.83 2.08
N SER A 85 -30.83 9.09 2.38
CA SER A 85 -32.12 9.47 2.97
C SER A 85 -33.31 9.31 2.02
N GLU A 86 -33.09 9.36 0.71
CA GLU A 86 -34.15 9.13 -0.28
C GLU A 86 -34.43 7.62 -0.44
N TRP A 87 -33.40 6.77 -0.35
CA TRP A 87 -33.57 5.31 -0.38
C TRP A 87 -34.41 4.76 0.78
N GLN A 88 -34.27 5.35 1.96
CA GLN A 88 -35.09 5.00 3.12
C GLN A 88 -36.58 5.29 2.93
N LYS A 89 -36.93 6.22 2.03
CA LYS A 89 -38.32 6.63 1.78
C LYS A 89 -39.02 5.78 0.72
N VAL A 90 -38.27 5.10 -0.13
CA VAL A 90 -38.79 4.22 -1.21
C VAL A 90 -39.10 2.81 -0.69
N LEU A 91 -38.37 2.37 0.35
CA LEU A 91 -38.56 1.07 0.97
C LEU A 91 -39.52 1.10 2.18
N GLY A 92 -40.15 2.24 2.43
CA GLY A 92 -41.16 2.46 3.45
C GLY A 92 -42.56 2.58 2.86
#